data_AF-A0A2U1FR46-F1
#
_entry.id   AF-A0A2U1FR46-F1
#
_cell.length_a   1.000
_cell.length_b   1.000
_cell.length_c   1.000
_cell.angle_alpha   90.00
_cell.angle_beta   90.00
_cell.angle_gamma   90.00
#
_symmetry.space_group_name_H-M   'P 1'
#
loop_
_entity.id
_entity.type
_entity.pdbx_description
1 polymer ?
#
loop_
_entity_poly.entity_id
_entity_poly.type
_entity_poly.pdbx_seq_one_letter_code
_entity_poly.pdbx_strand_id
1 'polypeptide(L)' 'MPGLFQKVQQFLRSPQGRKYADQAKRYASDPKNRAKAQDMINKFRGKGGGHGGGHR' A
#
# COMPACT_ATOMS: atom_id res chain seq x y z
N MET A 1 27.84 -4.14 -13.33
CA MET A 1 26.45 -3.78 -13.67
C MET A 1 25.74 -3.33 -12.41
N PRO A 2 25.21 -2.09 -12.32
CA PRO A 2 24.45 -1.67 -11.16
C PRO A 2 23.24 -2.60 -10.99
N GLY A 3 23.09 -3.17 -9.79
CA GLY A 3 21.96 -4.05 -9.48
C GLY A 3 20.64 -3.30 -9.56
N LEU A 4 19.54 -4.02 -9.84
CA LEU A 4 18.19 -3.46 -9.91
C LEU A 4 17.87 -2.57 -8.70
N PHE A 5 18.38 -2.96 -7.52
CA PHE A 5 18.26 -2.21 -6.27
C PHE A 5 18.90 -0.81 -6.33
N GLN A 6 20.10 -0.67 -6.88
CA GLN A 6 20.76 0.63 -7.05
C GLN A 6 19.98 1.55 -7.99
N LYS A 7 19.40 0.99 -9.06
CA LYS A 7 18.52 1.75 -9.98
C LYS A 7 17.26 2.25 -9.28
N VAL A 8 16.64 1.43 -8.43
CA VAL A 8 15.47 1.85 -7.63
C VAL A 8 15.87 2.91 -6.59
N GLN A 9 17.00 2.75 -5.90
CA GLN A 9 17.51 3.76 -4.97
C GLN A 9 17.83 5.08 -5.68
N GLN A 10 18.46 5.03 -6.85
CA GLN A 10 18.78 6.21 -7.65
C GLN A 10 17.51 6.87 -8.21
N PHE A 11 16.51 6.07 -8.58
CA PHE A 11 15.19 6.55 -8.98
C PHE A 11 14.48 7.25 -7.82
N LEU A 12 14.45 6.65 -6.62
CA LEU A 12 13.88 7.25 -5.40
C LEU A 12 14.60 8.54 -4.98
N ARG A 13 15.92 8.64 -5.23
CA ARG A 13 16.72 9.85 -5.00
C ARG A 13 16.57 10.89 -6.11
N SER A 14 15.94 10.55 -7.23
CA SER A 14 15.69 11.47 -8.34
C SER A 14 14.51 12.40 -8.02
N PRO A 15 14.43 13.59 -8.66
CA PRO A 15 13.29 14.49 -8.50
C PRO A 15 11.97 13.86 -8.93
N GLN A 16 11.99 12.88 -9.85
CA GLN A 16 10.80 12.12 -10.25
C GLN A 16 10.39 11.12 -9.15
N GLY A 17 11.33 10.35 -8.59
CA GLY A 17 11.03 9.40 -7.52
C GLY A 17 10.57 10.07 -6.24
N ARG A 18 11.10 11.26 -5.90
CA ARG A 18 10.56 12.08 -4.80
C ARG A 18 9.10 12.45 -5.01
N LYS A 19 8.70 12.88 -6.22
CA LYS A 19 7.29 13.20 -6.52
C LYS A 19 6.38 11.99 -6.34
N TYR A 20 6.78 10.83 -6.84
CA TYR A 20 6.02 9.59 -6.66
C TYR A 20 5.96 9.16 -5.19
N ALA A 21 7.08 9.27 -4.46
CA ALA A 21 7.13 8.96 -3.03
C ALA A 21 6.29 9.94 -2.20
N ASP A 22 6.28 11.22 -2.53
CA ASP A 22 5.45 12.24 -1.88
C ASP A 22 3.96 12.04 -2.19
N GLN A 23 3.60 11.73 -3.43
CA GLN A 23 2.24 11.35 -3.76
C GLN A 23 1.83 10.11 -2.97
N ALA A 24 2.64 9.05 -2.99
CA ALA A 24 2.37 7.84 -2.22
C ALA A 24 2.23 8.12 -0.72
N LYS A 25 3.10 8.96 -0.14
CA LYS A 25 2.98 9.41 1.25
C LYS A 25 1.69 10.18 1.49
N ARG A 26 1.29 11.10 0.60
CA ARG A 26 0.03 11.86 0.74
C ARG A 26 -1.18 10.93 0.68
N TYR A 27 -1.21 10.00 -0.28
CA TYR A 27 -2.26 8.99 -0.39
C TYR A 27 -2.32 8.07 0.83
N ALA A 28 -1.15 7.69 1.39
CA ALA A 28 -1.05 6.83 2.56
C ALA A 28 -1.33 7.57 3.89
N SER A 29 -0.99 8.85 3.97
CA SER A 29 -1.24 9.71 5.13
C SER A 29 -2.69 10.18 5.21
N ASP A 30 -3.51 9.92 4.18
CA ASP A 30 -4.90 10.33 4.18
C ASP A 30 -5.76 9.36 5.04
N PRO A 31 -6.20 9.78 6.24
CA PRO A 31 -6.92 8.89 7.16
C PRO A 31 -8.26 8.43 6.57
N LYS A 32 -8.83 9.23 5.66
CA LYS A 32 -10.11 8.95 4.98
C LYS A 32 -9.99 7.76 4.03
N ASN A 33 -8.84 7.62 3.37
CA ASN A 33 -8.54 6.45 2.53
C ASN A 33 -8.21 5.23 3.38
N ARG A 34 -7.62 5.41 4.56
CA ARG A 34 -7.29 4.31 5.48
C ARG A 34 -8.52 3.54 5.93
N ALA A 35 -9.59 4.24 6.33
CA ALA A 35 -10.84 3.62 6.74
C ALA A 35 -11.50 2.84 5.58
N LYS A 36 -11.52 3.44 4.38
CA LYS A 36 -12.08 2.79 3.18
C LYS A 36 -11.24 1.58 2.74
N ALA A 37 -9.91 1.69 2.80
CA ALA A 37 -9.00 0.59 2.51
C ALA A 37 -9.13 -0.52 3.55
N GLN A 38 -9.28 -0.21 4.84
CA GLN A 38 -9.51 -1.20 5.89
C GLN A 38 -10.85 -1.93 5.70
N ASP A 39 -11.93 -1.23 5.34
CA ASP A 39 -13.21 -1.88 5.00
C ASP A 39 -13.07 -2.81 3.79
N MET A 40 -12.40 -2.34 2.73
CA MET A 40 -12.14 -3.15 1.53
C MET A 40 -11.27 -4.36 1.85
N ILE A 41 -10.19 -4.19 2.61
CA ILE A 41 -9.29 -5.28 3.04
C ILE A 41 -10.06 -6.26 3.93
N ASN A 42 -10.91 -5.79 4.84
CA ASN A 42 -11.74 -6.67 5.67
C ASN A 42 -12.77 -7.44 4.85
N LYS A 43 -13.41 -6.82 3.85
CA LYS A 43 -14.27 -7.51 2.88
C LYS A 43 -13.50 -8.53 2.05
N PHE A 44 -12.31 -8.17 1.58
CA PHE A 44 -11.49 -9.05 0.74
C PHE A 44 -10.92 -10.22 1.55
N ARG A 45 -10.47 -9.97 2.78
CA ARG A 45 -9.99 -10.97 3.74
C ARG A 45 -11.13 -11.87 4.23
N GLY A 46 -12.30 -11.30 4.52
CA GLY A 46 -13.50 -12.06 4.89
C GLY A 46 -14.07 -12.92 3.76
N LYS A 47 -13.79 -12.57 2.49
CA LYS A 47 -14.16 -13.37 1.32
C LYS A 47 -13.07 -14.36 0.87
N GLY A 48 -11.81 -14.10 1.23
CA GLY A 48 -10.64 -14.88 0.78
C GLY A 48 -10.01 -15.81 1.83
N GLY A 49 -10.37 -15.70 3.11
CA GLY A 49 -9.79 -16.52 4.18
C GLY A 49 -10.76 -16.79 5.32
N GLY A 50 -11.42 -17.94 5.27
CA GLY A 50 -12.10 -18.52 6.44
C GLY A 50 -13.61 -18.72 6.27
N HIS A 51 -13.97 -19.83 5.63
CA HIS A 51 -15.13 -20.59 6.09
C HIS A 51 -14.87 -21.01 7.54
N GLY A 52 -15.80 -20.74 8.47
CA GLY A 52 -15.85 -21.40 9.77
C GLY A 52 -15.76 -20.48 10.98
N GLY A 53 -16.86 -20.39 11.74
CA GLY A 53 -16.86 -19.81 13.07
C GLY A 53 -18.19 -19.19 13.45
N GLY A 54 -19.25 -20.00 13.49
CA GLY A 54 -20.54 -19.56 14.04
C GLY A 54 -20.39 -19.12 15.49
N HIS A 55 -21.05 -18.03 15.84
CA HIS A 55 -21.47 -17.75 17.20
C HIS A 55 -22.95 -17.37 17.16
N ARG A 56 -23.66 -17.96 18.12
CA ARG A 56 -25.11 -17.96 18.32
C ARG A 56 -25.73 -16.58 18.38
#